data_AF-A0A444X5I6-F1
#
_entry.id   AF-A0A444X5I6-F1
#
_cell.length_a   1.000
_cell.length_b   1.000
_cell.length_c   1.000
_cell.angle_alpha   90.00
_cell.angle_beta   90.00
_cell.angle_gamma   90.00
#
_symmetry.space_group_name_H-M   'P 1'
#
loop_
_entity.id
_entity.type
_entity.pdbx_description
1 polymer ?
#
loop_
_entity_poly.entity_id
_entity_poly.type
_entity_poly.pdbx_seq_one_letter_code
_entity_poly.pdbx_strand_id
1 'polypeptide(L)' 'MRQTSSYVIYFVGLDRTPNEMWHVFFCDIEMEFNCSCMRMESFGIPCEHIVCVLVHEDIDEFSRSLVLPRWTKIVKVDN' A
#
# COMPACT_ATOMS: atom_id res chain seq x y z
N MET A 1 -8.42 23.89 -13.24
CA MET A 1 -7.71 22.76 -12.60
C MET A 1 -8.71 22.01 -11.76
N ARG A 2 -9.08 20.79 -12.14
CA ARG A 2 -9.94 19.91 -11.33
C ARG A 2 -9.07 18.74 -10.91
N GLN A 3 -8.47 18.82 -9.72
CA GLN A 3 -7.95 17.65 -9.03
C GLN A 3 -9.10 17.12 -8.19
N THR A 4 -9.80 16.12 -8.72
CA THR A 4 -10.60 15.22 -7.88
C THR A 4 -9.69 14.05 -7.57
N SER A 5 -9.12 14.03 -6.36
CA SER A 5 -8.52 12.81 -5.79
C SER A 5 -9.57 11.71 -5.87
N SER A 6 -9.19 10.57 -6.45
CA SER A 6 -10.03 9.38 -6.43
C SER A 6 -9.44 8.47 -5.35
N TYR A 7 -10.19 8.27 -4.26
CA TYR A 7 -9.83 7.29 -3.26
C TYR A 7 -10.73 6.08 -3.44
N VAL A 8 -10.13 4.90 -3.43
CA VAL A 8 -10.83 3.62 -3.54
C VAL A 8 -10.62 2.84 -2.25
N ILE A 9 -11.68 2.17 -1.80
CA ILE A 9 -11.64 1.29 -0.63
C ILE A 9 -11.86 -0.14 -1.12
N TYR A 10 -10.85 -0.98 -0.95
CA TYR A 10 -10.94 -2.41 -1.24
C TYR A 10 -11.32 -3.17 0.02
N PHE A 11 -12.26 -4.09 -0.12
CA PHE A 11 -12.63 -5.05 0.91
C PHE A 11 -11.91 -6.37 0.60
N VAL A 12 -10.89 -6.69 1.39
CA VAL A 12 -10.03 -7.87 1.21
C VAL A 12 -10.39 -8.90 2.26
N GLY A 13 -10.91 -10.05 1.83
CA GLY A 13 -11.22 -11.19 2.68
C GLY A 13 -10.29 -12.36 2.42
N LEU A 14 -10.18 -13.25 3.40
CA LEU A 14 -9.53 -14.55 3.23
C LEU A 14 -10.60 -15.63 3.03
N ASP A 15 -10.43 -16.48 2.03
CA ASP A 15 -11.34 -17.61 1.75
C ASP A 15 -11.54 -18.53 2.97
N ARG A 16 -10.54 -18.60 3.85
CA ARG A 16 -10.55 -19.48 5.04
C ARG A 16 -11.25 -18.88 6.24
N THR A 17 -11.41 -17.55 6.31
CA THR A 17 -12.04 -16.83 7.43
C THR A 17 -13.00 -15.76 6.88
N PRO A 18 -14.18 -16.16 6.35
CA PRO A 18 -15.10 -15.24 5.67
C PRO A 18 -15.67 -14.12 6.55
N ASN A 19 -15.52 -14.23 7.88
CA ASN A 19 -15.91 -13.17 8.82
C ASN A 19 -14.79 -12.15 9.07
N GLU A 20 -13.57 -12.39 8.58
CA GLU A 20 -12.45 -11.46 8.70
C GLU A 20 -12.26 -10.73 7.37
N MET A 21 -12.77 -9.51 7.32
CA MET A 21 -12.59 -8.59 6.19
C MET A 21 -11.69 -7.43 6.62
N TRP A 22 -10.72 -7.11 5.77
CA TRP A 22 -9.84 -5.96 5.93
C TRP A 22 -10.17 -4.91 4.89
N HIS A 23 -10.05 -3.65 5.26
CA HIS A 23 -10.25 -2.54 4.33
C HIS A 23 -8.89 -1.94 3.99
N VAL A 24 -8.64 -1.78 2.69
CA VAL A 24 -7.45 -1.12 2.18
C VAL A 24 -7.88 0.16 1.48
N PHE A 25 -7.44 1.29 2.03
CA PHE A 25 -7.58 2.59 1.41
C PHE A 25 -6.43 2.78 0.43
N PHE A 26 -6.76 3.15 -0.80
CA PHE A 26 -5.81 3.49 -1.84
C PHE A 26 -6.13 4.87 -2.42
N CYS A 27 -5.14 5.76 -2.43
CA CYS A 27 -5.18 7.05 -3.11
C CYS A 27 -4.29 6.96 -4.35
N ASP A 28 -4.87 7.08 -5.53
CA ASP A 28 -4.17 6.96 -6.81
C ASP A 28 -3.16 8.10 -7.07
N ILE A 29 -3.50 9.33 -6.67
CA ILE A 29 -2.65 10.51 -6.88
C ILE A 29 -1.39 10.44 -6.01
N GLU A 30 -1.54 10.16 -4.72
CA GLU A 30 -0.42 10.13 -3.78
C GLU A 30 0.27 8.76 -3.75
N MET A 31 -0.32 7.76 -4.42
CA MET A 31 0.05 6.35 -4.33
C MET A 31 0.16 5.88 -2.87
N GLU A 32 -0.78 6.34 -2.03
CA GLU A 32 -0.80 6.04 -0.60
C GLU A 32 -1.72 4.87 -0.28
N PHE A 33 -1.27 4.03 0.65
CA PHE A 33 -1.97 2.83 1.08
C PHE A 33 -2.10 2.82 2.61
N ASN A 34 -3.31 2.57 3.10
CA ASN A 34 -3.57 2.31 4.52
C ASN A 34 -4.42 1.05 4.64
N CYS A 35 -4.06 0.14 5.54
CA CYS A 35 -4.81 -1.09 5.75
C CYS A 35 -5.28 -1.17 7.20
N SER A 36 -6.54 -1.55 7.41
CA SER A 36 -7.09 -1.70 8.76
C SER A 36 -6.37 -2.76 9.61
N CYS A 37 -5.50 -3.60 9.03
CA CYS A 37 -4.65 -4.52 9.78
C CYS A 37 -3.45 -3.86 10.48
N MET A 38 -3.17 -2.59 10.16
CA MET A 38 -2.14 -1.76 10.79
C MET A 38 -0.70 -2.31 10.72
N ARG A 39 -0.42 -3.31 9.86
CA ARG A 39 0.91 -3.93 9.79
C ARG A 39 1.96 -3.02 9.17
N MET A 40 1.57 -2.13 8.25
CA MET A 40 2.51 -1.16 7.70
C MET A 40 2.93 -0.15 8.78
N GLU A 41 1.97 0.30 9.59
CA GLU A 41 2.14 1.27 10.66
C GLU A 41 2.90 0.66 11.85
N SER A 42 2.63 -0.60 12.17
CA SER A 42 3.23 -1.31 13.32
C SER A 42 4.59 -1.92 12.99
N PHE A 43 4.69 -2.63 11.86
CA PHE A 43 5.87 -3.38 11.49
C PHE A 43 6.70 -2.71 10.42
N GLY A 44 6.17 -1.72 9.69
CA GLY A 44 6.84 -1.07 8.57
C GLY A 44 7.07 -1.98 7.37
N ILE A 45 6.18 -2.95 7.18
CA ILE A 45 6.16 -3.90 6.06
C ILE A 45 4.73 -3.94 5.51
N PRO A 46 4.54 -3.87 4.19
CA PRO A 46 3.23 -4.05 3.57
C PRO A 46 2.64 -5.40 3.94
N CYS A 47 1.38 -5.40 4.38
CA CYS A 47 0.64 -6.64 4.58
C CYS A 47 0.25 -7.28 3.25
N GLU A 48 -0.11 -8.56 3.32
CA GLU A 48 -0.71 -9.32 2.23
C GLU A 48 -1.94 -8.62 1.61
N HIS A 49 -2.71 -7.85 2.39
CA HIS A 49 -3.85 -7.10 1.87
C HIS A 49 -3.44 -5.93 0.98
N ILE A 50 -2.40 -5.17 1.38
CA ILE A 50 -1.83 -4.10 0.55
C ILE A 50 -1.22 -4.70 -0.72
N VAL A 51 -0.49 -5.81 -0.59
CA VAL A 51 0.08 -6.54 -1.74
C VAL A 51 -1.01 -7.01 -2.71
N CYS A 52 -2.14 -7.48 -2.19
CA CYS A 52 -3.29 -7.85 -3.01
C CYS A 52 -3.80 -6.67 -3.86
N VAL A 53 -3.91 -5.48 -3.25
CA VAL A 53 -4.33 -4.26 -3.99
C VAL A 53 -3.27 -3.82 -5.00
N LEU A 54 -1.98 -3.89 -4.67
CA LEU A 54 -0.90 -3.60 -5.64
C LEU A 54 -1.01 -4.50 -6.88
N VAL A 55 -1.24 -5.79 -6.69
CA VAL A 55 -1.43 -6.74 -7.80
C VAL A 55 -2.72 -6.48 -8.57
N HIS A 56 -3.80 -6.12 -7.88
CA HIS A 56 -5.09 -5.82 -8.50
C HIS A 56 -5.04 -4.56 -9.39
N GLU A 57 -4.33 -3.54 -8.92
CA GLU A 57 -4.14 -2.26 -9.63
C GLU A 57 -3.02 -2.30 -10.68
N ASP A 58 -2.36 -3.46 -10.87
CA ASP A 58 -1.21 -3.64 -11.78
C ASP A 58 -0.07 -2.64 -11.52
N ILE A 59 0.20 -2.38 -10.23
CA ILE A 59 1.26 -1.47 -9.78
C ILE A 59 2.56 -2.26 -9.61
N ASP A 60 3.51 -2.03 -10.52
CA ASP A 60 4.82 -2.67 -10.58
C ASP A 60 5.87 -1.98 -9.70
N GLU A 61 5.80 -0.65 -9.59
CA GLU A 61 6.68 0.14 -8.74
C GLU A 61 6.13 0.33 -7.32
N PHE A 62 6.96 0.00 -6.34
CA PHE A 62 6.61 0.23 -4.94
C PHE A 62 6.44 1.73 -4.68
N SER A 63 5.25 2.12 -4.21
CA SER A 63 5.01 3.52 -3.89
C SER A 63 5.91 4.00 -2.76
N ARG A 64 6.24 5.29 -2.78
CA ARG A 64 7.07 5.90 -1.73
C ARG A 64 6.45 5.78 -0.33
N SER A 65 5.11 5.69 -0.23
CA SER A 65 4.44 5.47 1.05
C SER A 65 4.74 4.09 1.64
N LEU A 66 5.12 3.11 0.80
CA LEU A 66 5.44 1.74 1.21
C LEU A 66 6.95 1.51 1.42
N VAL A 67 7.81 2.42 0.97
CA VAL A 67 9.28 2.31 1.11
C VAL A 67 9.77 3.21 2.27
N LEU A 68 9.89 2.63 3.46
CA LEU A 68 10.39 3.38 4.62
C LEU A 68 11.90 3.68 4.52
N PRO A 69 12.41 4.75 5.16
CA PRO A 69 13.82 5.11 5.12
C PRO A 69 14.79 4.01 5.56
N ARG A 70 14.38 3.12 6.47
CA ARG A 70 15.21 1.99 6.91
C ARG A 70 15.41 0.91 5.83
N TRP A 71 14.56 0.90 4.81
CA TRP A 71 14.64 0.00 3.65
C TRP A 71 15.42 0.62 2.49
N THR A 72 15.82 1.89 2.60
CA THR A 72 16.61 2.56 1.57
C THR A 72 18.08 2.54 1.93
N LYS A 73 18.92 2.49 0.89
CA LYS A 73 20.36 2.68 0.99
C LYS A 73 20.76 3.80 0.06
N ILE A 74 21.37 4.85 0.61
CA ILE A 74 21.89 5.95 -0.20
C ILE A 74 23.12 5.45 -0.95
N VAL A 75 23.07 5.52 -2.27
CA VAL A 75 24.23 5.23 -3.13
C VAL A 75 24.99 6.54 -3.33
N LYS A 76 26.31 6.53 -3.09
CA LYS A 76 27.17 7.65 -3.50
C LYS A 76 27.29 7.61 -5.01
N VAL A 77 26.97 8.72 -5.67
CA VAL A 77 27.22 8.88 -7.11
C VAL A 77 28.69 9.29 -7.23
N ASP A 78 29.52 8.42 -7.81
CA ASP A 78 30.91 8.75 -8.10
C ASP A 78 30.95 9.77 -9.24
N ASN A 79 31.65 10.89 -9.01
CA ASN A 79 31.80 12.03 -9.91
C ASN A 79 33.15 11.97 -10.63
#